data_AF-A0A2K3NEP4-F1
#
_entry.id   AF-A0A2K3NEP4-F1
#
_cell.length_a   1.000
_cell.length_b   1.000
_cell.length_c   1.000
_cell.angle_alpha   90.00
_cell.angle_beta   90.00
_cell.angle_gamma   90.00
#
_symmetry.space_group_name_H-M   'P 1'
#
loop_
_entity.id
_entity.type
_entity.pdbx_description
1 polymer ?
#
loop_
_entity_poly.entity_id
_entity_poly.type
_entity_poly.pdbx_seq_one_letter_code
_entity_poly.pdbx_strand_id
1 'polypeptide(L)'
;RNTLKNLKHHKDEDFLKGQAVKSQKALWYKILELRFLLQKPFSSSNRLPQESIKASFCESDETVRVAYADLITSSKETLDSILELQEALIAKNPSVTQTINGSERSSKDLEVSNDLDDNLDKEWSQISRMHNSMAAFRDKSINKWQRMTQVTTGAAAIKGKLHAFNQDISHQVAAYMRDPSRMIRQMQLRRSAVKILGSAAEVNNSSNEEETHADGDPELLDDSEFYQQLLKEFFETVDPSSSGPTTLLTNLT
;
A
#
# COMPACT_ATOMS: atom_id res chain seq x y z
N ARG A 1 -37.00 33.31 14.61
CA ARG A 1 -37.40 31.88 14.51
C ARG A 1 -36.53 31.09 13.51
N ASN A 2 -36.10 31.68 12.39
CA ASN A 2 -35.22 31.01 11.39
C ASN A 2 -33.74 30.93 11.82
N THR A 3 -33.23 31.94 12.54
CA THR A 3 -31.84 31.96 13.04
C THR A 3 -31.54 30.83 14.03
N LEU A 4 -32.45 30.56 14.98
CA LEU A 4 -32.31 29.49 15.96
C LEU A 4 -32.37 28.10 15.32
N LYS A 5 -33.20 27.93 14.26
CA LYS A 5 -33.26 26.69 13.48
C LYS A 5 -31.98 26.45 12.69
N ASN A 6 -31.43 27.49 12.06
CA ASN A 6 -30.16 27.41 11.34
C ASN A 6 -28.99 27.09 12.29
N LEU A 7 -28.95 27.71 13.47
CA LEU A 7 -27.92 27.43 14.47
C LEU A 7 -27.97 25.98 14.98
N LYS A 8 -29.18 25.46 15.22
CA LYS A 8 -29.38 24.06 15.60
C LYS A 8 -28.95 23.10 14.47
N HIS A 9 -29.31 23.43 13.24
CA HIS A 9 -28.93 22.64 12.06
C HIS A 9 -27.40 22.59 11.88
N HIS A 10 -26.70 23.73 11.98
CA HIS A 10 -25.24 23.75 11.93
C HIS A 10 -24.58 22.94 13.04
N LYS A 11 -25.14 23.00 14.27
CA LYS A 11 -24.65 22.19 15.38
C LYS A 11 -24.80 20.69 15.11
N ASP A 12 -25.95 20.27 14.57
CA ASP A 12 -26.20 18.87 14.25
C ASP A 12 -25.30 18.41 13.09
N GLU A 13 -25.08 19.24 12.06
CA GLU A 13 -24.15 18.98 10.97
C GLU A 13 -22.70 18.85 11.46
N ASP A 14 -22.24 19.76 12.32
CA ASP A 14 -20.87 19.74 12.84
C ASP A 14 -20.66 18.54 13.77
N PHE A 15 -21.68 18.13 14.51
CA PHE A 15 -21.66 16.88 15.27
C PHE A 15 -21.47 15.66 14.35
N LEU A 16 -22.24 15.57 13.26
CA LEU A 16 -22.10 14.49 12.28
C LEU A 16 -20.73 14.49 11.59
N LYS A 17 -20.21 15.66 11.23
CA LYS A 17 -18.84 15.79 10.69
C LYS A 17 -17.80 15.31 11.70
N GLY A 18 -17.93 15.70 12.97
CA GLY A 18 -17.05 15.25 14.04
C GLY A 18 -17.06 13.73 14.19
N GLN A 19 -18.24 13.09 14.12
CA GLN A 19 -18.37 11.64 14.16
C GLN A 19 -17.72 10.98 12.93
N ALA A 20 -17.92 11.54 11.74
CA ALA A 20 -17.31 11.04 10.51
C ALA A 20 -15.78 11.10 10.58
N VAL A 21 -15.20 12.20 11.08
CA VAL A 21 -13.75 12.34 11.27
C VAL A 21 -13.22 11.31 12.27
N LYS A 22 -13.92 11.07 13.39
CA LYS A 22 -13.54 10.02 14.35
C LYS A 22 -13.52 8.64 13.70
N SER A 23 -14.54 8.29 12.94
CA SER A 23 -14.63 7.01 12.25
C SER A 23 -13.55 6.85 11.17
N GLN A 24 -13.28 7.90 10.39
CA GLN A 24 -12.20 7.90 9.39
C GLN A 24 -10.83 7.72 10.03
N LYS A 25 -10.58 8.40 11.15
CA LYS A 25 -9.34 8.28 11.93
C LYS A 25 -9.17 6.87 12.49
N ALA A 26 -10.23 6.26 13.00
CA ALA A 26 -10.20 4.88 13.47
C ALA A 26 -9.87 3.89 12.33
N LEU A 27 -10.50 4.06 11.16
CA LEU A 27 -10.21 3.24 9.99
C LEU A 27 -8.74 3.39 9.53
N TRP A 28 -8.25 4.64 9.45
CA TRP A 28 -6.86 4.92 9.11
C TRP A 28 -5.88 4.21 10.04
N TYR A 29 -6.12 4.26 11.35
CA TYR A 29 -5.28 3.55 12.31
C TYR A 29 -5.32 2.04 12.13
N LYS A 30 -6.49 1.44 11.86
CA LYS A 30 -6.57 0.00 11.59
C LYS A 30 -5.83 -0.41 10.31
N ILE A 31 -5.84 0.43 9.28
CA ILE A 31 -5.07 0.17 8.06
C ILE A 31 -3.56 0.28 8.31
N LEU A 32 -3.13 1.27 9.11
CA LEU A 32 -1.73 1.37 9.54
C LEU A 32 -1.29 0.17 10.36
N GLU A 33 -2.13 -0.30 11.29
CA GLU A 33 -1.90 -1.51 12.08
C GLU A 33 -1.65 -2.72 11.18
N LEU A 34 -2.54 -2.96 10.23
CA LEU A 34 -2.39 -4.02 9.23
C LEU A 34 -1.05 -3.90 8.49
N ARG A 35 -0.71 -2.69 8.02
CA ARG A 35 0.56 -2.45 7.31
C ARG A 35 1.76 -2.76 8.19
N PHE A 36 1.74 -2.38 9.47
CA PHE A 36 2.85 -2.66 10.39
C PHE A 36 2.99 -4.15 10.69
N LEU A 37 1.88 -4.87 10.88
CA LEU A 37 1.88 -6.31 11.08
C LEU A 37 2.45 -7.05 9.86
N LEU A 38 2.23 -6.55 8.65
CA LEU A 38 2.76 -7.12 7.41
C LEU A 38 4.28 -6.91 7.21
N GLN A 39 4.92 -5.98 7.94
CA GLN A 39 6.34 -5.67 7.72
C GLN A 39 7.27 -6.88 7.97
N LYS A 40 7.03 -7.63 9.05
CA LYS A 40 7.87 -8.79 9.40
C LYS A 40 7.68 -9.94 8.41
N PRO A 41 6.45 -10.37 8.06
CA PRO A 41 6.23 -11.35 7.00
C PRO A 41 6.87 -10.94 5.66
N PHE A 42 6.69 -9.68 5.23
CA PHE A 42 7.26 -9.16 3.99
C PHE A 42 8.79 -9.23 3.96
N SER A 43 9.47 -8.76 5.01
CA SER A 43 10.94 -8.86 5.07
C SER A 43 11.44 -10.31 5.22
N SER A 44 10.66 -11.18 5.87
CA SER A 44 11.01 -12.59 6.06
C SER A 44 10.83 -13.41 4.78
N SER A 45 9.92 -13.04 3.87
CA SER A 45 9.72 -13.76 2.61
C SER A 45 10.95 -13.71 1.72
N ASN A 46 11.77 -12.65 1.80
CA ASN A 46 13.06 -12.55 1.10
C ASN A 46 14.05 -13.66 1.50
N ARG A 47 13.81 -14.38 2.61
CA ARG A 47 14.66 -15.49 3.05
C ARG A 47 14.20 -16.85 2.54
N LEU A 48 13.01 -16.93 1.95
CA LEU A 48 12.48 -18.20 1.44
C LEU A 48 13.37 -18.72 0.30
N PRO A 49 13.51 -20.05 0.17
CA PRO A 49 14.10 -20.67 -1.00
C PRO A 49 13.51 -20.11 -2.30
N GLN A 50 14.38 -19.72 -3.25
CA GLN A 50 13.97 -19.27 -4.59
C GLN A 50 13.28 -20.40 -5.35
N GLU A 51 12.47 -20.06 -6.35
CA GLU A 51 11.62 -21.03 -7.07
C GLU A 51 12.44 -22.20 -7.66
N SER A 52 13.68 -21.94 -8.11
CA SER A 52 14.58 -22.95 -8.66
C SER A 52 14.96 -24.06 -7.68
N ILE A 53 14.95 -23.80 -6.38
CA ILE A 53 15.36 -24.75 -5.33
C ILE A 53 14.23 -25.14 -4.38
N LYS A 54 13.11 -24.40 -4.39
CA LYS A 54 11.92 -24.67 -3.57
C LYS A 54 11.42 -26.11 -3.69
N ALA A 55 11.36 -26.66 -4.91
CA ALA A 55 10.92 -28.04 -5.14
C ALA A 55 11.75 -29.05 -4.34
N SER A 56 13.08 -28.89 -4.34
CA SER A 56 13.98 -29.76 -3.59
C SER A 56 13.76 -29.69 -2.07
N PHE A 57 13.43 -28.51 -1.53
CA PHE A 57 13.06 -28.37 -0.11
C PHE A 57 11.77 -29.11 0.22
N CYS A 58 10.74 -28.95 -0.61
CA CYS A 58 9.45 -29.61 -0.43
C CYS A 58 9.52 -31.14 -0.60
N GLU A 59 10.37 -31.63 -1.50
CA GLU A 59 10.59 -33.06 -1.72
C GLU A 59 11.40 -33.70 -0.59
N SER A 60 12.29 -32.92 0.04
CA SER A 60 13.15 -33.40 1.13
C SER A 60 12.41 -33.52 2.46
N ASP A 61 11.40 -32.68 2.71
CA ASP A 61 10.67 -32.64 3.97
C ASP A 61 9.19 -32.33 3.75
N GLU A 62 8.34 -33.29 4.11
CA GLU A 62 6.88 -33.19 4.04
C GLU A 62 6.34 -32.03 4.89
N THR A 63 6.97 -31.74 6.03
CA THR A 63 6.56 -30.62 6.90
C THR A 63 6.80 -29.27 6.21
N VAL A 64 7.87 -29.16 5.43
CA VAL A 64 8.16 -27.97 4.63
C VAL A 64 7.13 -27.82 3.52
N ARG A 65 6.79 -28.91 2.83
CA ARG A 65 5.74 -28.92 1.79
C ARG A 65 4.40 -28.45 2.33
N VAL A 66 3.97 -28.97 3.48
CA VAL A 66 2.73 -28.56 4.16
C VAL A 66 2.81 -27.09 4.58
N ALA A 67 3.91 -26.65 5.19
CA ALA A 67 4.08 -25.25 5.61
C ALA A 67 4.01 -24.26 4.44
N TYR A 68 4.53 -24.63 3.26
CA TYR A 68 4.38 -23.81 2.04
C TYR A 68 2.92 -23.74 1.57
N ALA A 69 2.20 -24.86 1.58
CA ALA A 69 0.79 -24.88 1.22
C ALA A 69 -0.05 -24.00 2.17
N ASP A 70 0.23 -24.07 3.48
CA ASP A 70 -0.40 -23.24 4.51
C ASP A 70 -0.06 -21.75 4.31
N LEU A 71 1.20 -21.42 4.02
CA LEU A 71 1.64 -20.05 3.74
C LEU A 71 0.90 -19.46 2.53
N ILE A 72 0.81 -20.21 1.43
CA ILE A 72 0.09 -19.78 0.22
C ILE A 72 -1.39 -19.57 0.53
N THR A 73 -2.02 -20.53 1.21
CA THR A 73 -3.45 -20.46 1.56
C THR A 73 -3.72 -19.25 2.46
N SER A 74 -2.97 -19.08 3.54
CA SER A 74 -3.13 -17.94 4.47
C SER A 74 -2.87 -16.58 3.79
N SER A 75 -1.90 -16.52 2.86
CA SER A 75 -1.64 -15.31 2.08
C SER A 75 -2.82 -14.94 1.18
N LYS A 76 -3.43 -15.93 0.52
CA LYS A 76 -4.63 -15.74 -0.31
C LYS A 76 -5.83 -15.28 0.51
N GLU A 77 -6.12 -15.96 1.63
CA GLU A 77 -7.20 -15.56 2.53
C GLU A 77 -7.03 -14.13 3.06
N THR A 78 -5.78 -13.72 3.33
CA THR A 78 -5.46 -12.35 3.73
C THR A 78 -5.74 -11.34 2.60
N LEU A 79 -5.34 -11.65 1.37
CA LEU A 79 -5.62 -10.80 0.20
C LEU A 79 -7.12 -10.68 -0.06
N ASP A 80 -7.86 -11.79 0.00
CA ASP A 80 -9.31 -11.82 -0.15
C ASP A 80 -10.01 -10.97 0.92
N SER A 81 -9.58 -11.10 2.18
CA SER A 81 -10.11 -10.28 3.28
C SER A 81 -9.89 -8.78 3.06
N ILE A 82 -8.73 -8.39 2.50
CA ILE A 82 -8.43 -6.99 2.17
C ILE A 82 -9.32 -6.51 1.01
N LEU A 83 -9.54 -7.35 0.00
CA LEU A 83 -10.41 -7.03 -1.13
C LEU A 83 -11.87 -6.88 -0.70
N GLU A 84 -12.39 -7.79 0.12
CA GLU A 84 -13.74 -7.70 0.70
C GLU A 84 -13.91 -6.42 1.53
N LEU A 85 -12.89 -6.05 2.32
CA LEU A 85 -12.90 -4.79 3.06
C LEU A 85 -12.97 -3.59 2.11
N GLN A 86 -12.18 -3.58 1.02
CA GLN A 86 -12.22 -2.51 0.03
C GLN A 86 -13.61 -2.41 -0.63
N GLU A 87 -14.19 -3.54 -1.03
CA GLU A 87 -15.56 -3.60 -1.59
C GLU A 87 -16.59 -3.04 -0.62
N ALA A 88 -16.55 -3.46 0.65
CA ALA A 88 -17.45 -2.97 1.68
C ALA A 88 -17.30 -1.45 1.89
N LEU A 89 -16.07 -0.92 1.91
CA LEU A 89 -15.80 0.51 2.05
C LEU A 89 -16.33 1.31 0.85
N ILE A 90 -16.18 0.78 -0.37
CA ILE A 90 -16.70 1.39 -1.60
C ILE A 90 -18.23 1.40 -1.57
N ALA A 91 -18.86 0.27 -1.26
CA ALA A 91 -20.32 0.14 -1.21
C ALA A 91 -20.95 1.11 -0.19
N LYS A 92 -20.25 1.39 0.92
CA LYS A 92 -20.67 2.35 1.94
C LYS A 92 -20.37 3.81 1.57
N ASN A 93 -19.72 4.08 0.44
CA ASN A 93 -19.39 5.43 -0.01
C ASN A 93 -19.98 5.75 -1.40
N PRO A 94 -21.21 6.30 -1.45
CA PRO A 94 -21.90 6.62 -2.70
C PRO A 94 -21.13 7.55 -3.65
N SER A 95 -20.22 8.38 -3.12
CA SER A 95 -19.41 9.27 -3.97
C SER A 95 -18.38 8.50 -4.80
N VAL A 96 -17.91 7.36 -4.28
CA VAL A 96 -16.98 6.48 -4.98
C VAL A 96 -17.73 5.73 -6.08
N THR A 97 -18.87 5.11 -5.76
CA THR A 97 -19.68 4.35 -6.72
C THR A 97 -20.19 5.22 -7.87
N GLN A 98 -20.60 6.46 -7.60
CA GLN A 98 -20.98 7.42 -8.65
C GLN A 98 -19.80 7.76 -9.59
N THR A 99 -18.58 7.85 -9.05
CA THR A 99 -17.39 8.15 -9.84
C THR A 99 -17.00 6.95 -10.70
N ILE A 100 -17.08 5.73 -10.16
CA ILE A 100 -16.84 4.47 -10.88
C ILE A 100 -17.79 4.36 -12.08
N ASN A 101 -19.10 4.47 -11.85
CA ASN A 101 -20.12 4.36 -12.91
C ASN A 101 -20.02 5.48 -13.96
N GLY A 102 -19.51 6.66 -13.56
CA GLY A 102 -19.23 7.76 -14.49
C GLY A 102 -18.00 7.51 -15.37
N SER A 103 -17.00 6.80 -14.86
CA SER A 103 -15.73 6.50 -15.54
C SER A 103 -15.82 5.31 -16.51
N GLU A 104 -16.71 4.34 -16.25
CA GLU A 104 -16.96 3.19 -17.13
C GLU A 104 -17.48 3.60 -18.52
N ARG A 105 -18.14 4.76 -18.65
CA ARG A 105 -18.54 5.30 -19.96
C ARG A 105 -17.35 5.80 -20.82
N SER A 106 -16.15 5.89 -20.27
CA SER A 106 -14.98 6.49 -20.92
C SER A 106 -13.77 5.58 -21.08
N SER A 107 -13.75 4.37 -20.49
CA SER A 107 -12.52 3.58 -20.34
C SER A 107 -12.67 2.21 -21.00
N LYS A 108 -12.29 2.11 -22.28
CA LYS A 108 -12.35 0.88 -23.10
C LYS A 108 -10.99 0.20 -23.28
N ASP A 109 -9.99 0.60 -22.49
CA ASP A 109 -8.58 0.35 -22.83
C ASP A 109 -7.84 -0.23 -21.62
N LEU A 110 -8.04 -1.53 -21.36
CA LEU A 110 -7.19 -2.33 -20.47
C LEU A 110 -7.16 -3.76 -21.02
N GLU A 111 -6.42 -3.98 -22.11
CA GLU A 111 -5.97 -5.31 -22.49
C GLU A 111 -4.71 -5.64 -21.67
N VAL A 112 -4.82 -6.65 -20.81
CA VAL A 112 -3.67 -7.23 -20.09
C VAL A 112 -3.26 -8.49 -20.86
N SER A 113 -1.98 -8.57 -21.20
CA SER A 113 -1.34 -9.66 -21.93
C SER A 113 -1.38 -10.96 -21.12
N ASN A 114 -1.94 -12.02 -21.71
CA ASN A 114 -2.05 -13.37 -21.13
C ASN A 114 -0.83 -14.22 -21.50
N ASP A 115 0.24 -14.18 -20.71
CA ASP A 115 1.25 -15.24 -20.77
C ASP A 115 1.98 -15.36 -19.42
N LEU A 116 1.37 -16.08 -18.47
CA LEU A 116 1.92 -17.02 -17.45
C LEU A 116 0.80 -17.43 -16.45
N ASP A 117 1.11 -18.26 -15.44
CA ASP A 117 0.20 -19.04 -14.57
C ASP A 117 -1.21 -18.43 -14.33
N ASP A 118 -2.22 -19.06 -14.95
CA ASP A 118 -3.60 -18.60 -15.12
C ASP A 118 -4.37 -18.39 -13.79
N ASN A 119 -3.79 -18.71 -12.63
CA ASN A 119 -4.38 -18.47 -11.30
C ASN A 119 -3.78 -17.25 -10.60
N LEU A 120 -2.46 -17.13 -10.55
CA LEU A 120 -1.78 -15.95 -9.98
C LEU A 120 -2.15 -14.68 -10.76
N ASP A 121 -2.27 -14.81 -12.08
CA ASP A 121 -2.71 -13.73 -12.95
C ASP A 121 -4.16 -13.30 -12.67
N LYS A 122 -5.04 -14.20 -12.22
CA LYS A 122 -6.41 -13.85 -11.81
C LYS A 122 -6.44 -13.04 -10.52
N GLU A 123 -5.65 -13.45 -9.52
CA GLU A 123 -5.55 -12.76 -8.22
C GLU A 123 -5.01 -11.34 -8.42
N TRP A 124 -3.91 -11.18 -9.17
CA TRP A 124 -3.37 -9.85 -9.51
C TRP A 124 -4.32 -9.02 -10.37
N SER A 125 -5.05 -9.65 -11.29
CA SER A 125 -6.05 -8.97 -12.11
C SER A 125 -7.21 -8.43 -11.27
N GLN A 126 -7.65 -9.15 -10.23
CA GLN A 126 -8.69 -8.67 -9.31
C GLN A 126 -8.21 -7.45 -8.52
N ILE A 127 -7.01 -7.52 -7.96
CA ILE A 127 -6.39 -6.40 -7.24
C ILE A 127 -6.26 -5.18 -8.16
N SER A 128 -5.76 -5.38 -9.37
CA SER A 128 -5.57 -4.32 -10.37
C SER A 128 -6.89 -3.67 -10.78
N ARG A 129 -7.94 -4.47 -11.04
CA ARG A 129 -9.29 -3.96 -11.34
C ARG A 129 -9.84 -3.12 -10.20
N MET A 130 -9.73 -3.60 -8.95
CA MET A 130 -10.17 -2.87 -7.78
C MET A 130 -9.44 -1.53 -7.65
N HIS A 131 -8.11 -1.54 -7.75
CA HIS A 131 -7.28 -0.35 -7.67
C HIS A 131 -7.63 0.69 -8.76
N ASN A 132 -7.81 0.22 -10.00
CA ASN A 132 -8.12 1.07 -11.14
C ASN A 132 -9.52 1.68 -11.04
N SER A 133 -10.50 0.92 -10.55
CA SER A 133 -11.87 1.43 -10.35
C SER A 133 -11.90 2.66 -9.43
N MET A 134 -11.04 2.66 -8.40
CA MET A 134 -10.98 3.74 -7.41
C MET A 134 -10.14 4.94 -7.87
N ALA A 135 -9.33 4.81 -8.92
CA ALA A 135 -8.32 5.78 -9.29
C ALA A 135 -8.88 7.20 -9.49
N ALA A 136 -9.97 7.33 -10.26
CA ALA A 136 -10.60 8.62 -10.53
C ALA A 136 -11.11 9.31 -9.25
N PHE A 137 -11.73 8.56 -8.33
CA PHE A 137 -12.20 9.09 -7.06
C PHE A 137 -11.05 9.49 -6.15
N ARG A 138 -10.03 8.62 -6.03
CA ARG A 138 -8.82 8.86 -5.25
C ARG A 138 -8.14 10.14 -5.72
N ASP A 139 -7.88 10.27 -7.01
CA ASP A 139 -7.13 11.38 -7.57
C ASP A 139 -7.88 12.71 -7.40
N LYS A 140 -9.19 12.70 -7.67
CA LYS A 140 -10.05 13.88 -7.42
C LYS A 140 -10.04 14.28 -5.95
N SER A 141 -10.08 13.32 -5.03
CA SER A 141 -10.09 13.56 -3.58
C SER A 141 -8.76 14.10 -3.08
N ILE A 142 -7.65 13.49 -3.49
CA ILE A 142 -6.29 13.93 -3.15
C ILE A 142 -6.03 15.35 -3.65
N ASN A 143 -6.33 15.62 -4.93
CA ASN A 143 -6.10 16.94 -5.52
C ASN A 143 -6.98 18.02 -4.86
N LYS A 144 -8.21 17.67 -4.48
CA LYS A 144 -9.08 18.57 -3.70
C LYS A 144 -8.43 18.92 -2.36
N TRP A 145 -7.97 17.93 -1.59
CA TRP A 145 -7.36 18.17 -0.28
C TRP A 145 -6.02 18.89 -0.39
N GLN A 146 -5.20 18.59 -1.39
CA GLN A 146 -3.99 19.34 -1.70
C GLN A 146 -4.31 20.83 -1.88
N ARG A 147 -5.29 21.17 -2.73
CA ARG A 147 -5.70 22.56 -2.98
C ARG A 147 -6.21 23.24 -1.72
N MET A 148 -7.03 22.55 -0.93
CA MET A 148 -7.53 23.07 0.35
C MET A 148 -6.40 23.36 1.35
N THR A 149 -5.43 22.46 1.47
CA THR A 149 -4.25 22.66 2.33
C THR A 149 -3.42 23.85 1.86
N GLN A 150 -3.19 23.98 0.54
CA GLN A 150 -2.43 25.10 -0.02
C GLN A 150 -3.10 26.46 0.21
N VAL A 151 -4.44 26.52 0.12
CA VAL A 151 -5.21 27.74 0.42
C VAL A 151 -5.13 28.07 1.91
N THR A 152 -5.36 27.08 2.78
CA THR A 152 -5.37 27.28 4.23
C THR A 152 -4.02 27.69 4.80
N THR A 153 -2.92 27.13 4.28
CA THR A 153 -1.55 27.40 4.74
C THR A 153 -0.92 28.66 4.11
N GLY A 154 -1.61 29.30 3.16
CA GLY A 154 -1.07 30.43 2.40
C GLY A 154 0.02 30.04 1.38
N ALA A 155 0.37 28.76 1.27
CA ALA A 155 1.36 28.25 0.32
C ALA A 155 0.98 28.54 -1.15
N ALA A 156 -0.31 28.73 -1.44
CA ALA A 156 -0.80 29.17 -2.75
C ALA A 156 -0.23 30.54 -3.18
N ALA A 157 0.11 31.44 -2.25
CA ALA A 157 0.69 32.75 -2.54
C ALA A 157 2.20 32.71 -2.86
N ILE A 158 2.88 31.60 -2.53
CA ILE A 158 4.33 31.41 -2.70
C ILE A 158 4.65 30.77 -4.08
N LYS A 159 3.62 30.33 -4.82
CA LYS A 159 3.69 29.53 -6.06
C LYS A 159 4.37 30.15 -7.28
N GLY A 160 4.78 31.41 -7.24
CA GLY A 160 5.37 32.10 -8.40
C GLY A 160 6.72 31.55 -8.90
N LYS A 161 7.40 30.65 -8.15
CA LYS A 161 8.81 30.29 -8.42
C LYS A 161 9.14 28.82 -8.67
N LEU A 162 8.21 27.86 -8.52
CA LEU A 162 8.56 26.44 -8.69
C LEU A 162 7.44 25.61 -9.37
N HIS A 163 7.75 25.04 -10.54
CA HIS A 163 6.80 24.30 -11.39
C HIS A 163 6.19 23.06 -10.73
N ALA A 164 6.95 22.36 -9.87
CA ALA A 164 6.47 21.18 -9.14
C ALA A 164 5.32 21.49 -8.16
N PHE A 165 5.24 22.71 -7.62
CA PHE A 165 4.15 23.12 -6.73
C PHE A 165 2.85 23.51 -7.47
N ASN A 166 2.92 23.61 -8.79
CA ASN A 166 1.80 23.97 -9.66
C ASN A 166 1.08 22.75 -10.25
N GLN A 167 1.61 21.53 -10.04
CA GLN A 167 0.99 20.29 -10.50
C GLN A 167 0.22 19.60 -9.38
N ASP A 168 -0.92 19.00 -9.74
CA ASP A 168 -1.70 18.12 -8.88
C ASP A 168 -0.84 16.89 -8.49
N ILE A 169 -0.89 16.45 -7.22
CA ILE A 169 -0.08 15.33 -6.70
C ILE A 169 -0.29 14.07 -7.53
N SER A 170 -1.53 13.75 -7.91
CA SER A 170 -1.82 12.59 -8.75
C SER A 170 -1.07 12.61 -10.09
N HIS A 171 -0.90 13.79 -10.70
CA HIS A 171 -0.13 13.91 -11.95
C HIS A 171 1.36 13.72 -11.72
N GLN A 172 1.90 14.19 -10.59
CA GLN A 172 3.31 13.98 -10.23
C GLN A 172 3.59 12.49 -10.01
N VAL A 173 2.72 11.82 -9.26
CA VAL A 173 2.80 10.36 -9.05
C VAL A 173 2.68 9.63 -10.38
N ALA A 174 1.68 9.93 -11.22
CA ALA A 174 1.51 9.29 -12.52
C ALA A 174 2.71 9.50 -13.44
N ALA A 175 3.31 10.70 -13.46
CA ALA A 175 4.51 10.98 -14.24
C ALA A 175 5.71 10.17 -13.74
N TYR A 176 5.88 10.03 -12.43
CA TYR A 176 6.93 9.19 -11.85
C TYR A 176 6.73 7.70 -12.15
N MET A 177 5.48 7.23 -12.08
CA MET A 177 5.11 5.83 -12.35
C MET A 177 5.20 5.43 -13.82
N ARG A 178 5.46 6.35 -14.76
CA ARG A 178 5.72 6.01 -16.17
C ARG A 178 7.03 5.24 -16.35
N ASP A 179 8.01 5.51 -15.51
CA ASP A 179 9.28 4.79 -15.45
C ASP A 179 9.67 4.57 -13.98
N PRO A 180 9.10 3.53 -13.33
CA PRO A 180 9.37 3.23 -11.94
C PRO A 180 10.73 2.52 -11.75
N SER A 181 11.51 2.27 -12.82
CA SER A 181 12.71 1.44 -12.73
C SER A 181 13.72 1.96 -11.71
N ARG A 182 13.85 3.29 -11.57
CA ARG A 182 14.73 3.87 -10.54
C ARG A 182 14.26 3.54 -9.12
N MET A 183 12.96 3.63 -8.86
CA MET A 183 12.37 3.29 -7.56
C MET A 183 12.52 1.81 -7.27
N ILE A 184 12.20 0.95 -8.25
CA ILE A 184 12.32 -0.50 -8.12
C ILE A 184 13.76 -0.89 -7.76
N ARG A 185 14.76 -0.36 -8.48
CA ARG A 185 16.18 -0.60 -8.17
C ARG A 185 16.59 -0.14 -6.77
N GLN A 186 16.00 0.94 -6.27
CA GLN A 186 16.24 1.44 -4.92
C GLN A 186 15.67 0.51 -3.84
N MET A 187 14.57 -0.17 -4.14
CA MET A 187 13.93 -1.14 -3.25
C MET A 187 14.58 -2.53 -3.33
N GLN A 188 15.35 -2.83 -4.39
CA GLN A 188 15.95 -4.15 -4.54
C GLN A 188 17.15 -4.34 -3.60
N LEU A 189 17.14 -5.44 -2.86
CA LEU A 189 18.24 -5.83 -1.98
C LEU A 189 19.29 -6.63 -2.73
N ARG A 190 20.55 -6.51 -2.31
CA ARG A 190 21.61 -7.42 -2.76
C ARG A 190 21.44 -8.78 -2.09
N ARG A 191 21.76 -9.85 -2.81
CA ARG A 191 21.79 -11.22 -2.24
C ARG A 191 22.61 -11.33 -0.96
N SER A 192 23.75 -10.62 -0.88
CA SER A 192 24.61 -10.60 0.30
C SER A 192 23.97 -9.95 1.54
N ALA A 193 22.93 -9.12 1.37
CA ALA A 193 22.23 -8.46 2.47
C ALA A 193 21.19 -9.36 3.14
N VAL A 194 20.78 -10.45 2.48
CA VAL A 194 19.72 -11.35 2.96
C VAL A 194 20.22 -12.77 3.03
N LYS A 195 20.01 -13.42 4.18
CA LYS A 195 20.27 -14.85 4.34
C LYS A 195 19.13 -15.68 3.72
N ILE A 196 19.23 -15.93 2.42
CA ILE A 196 18.33 -16.81 1.65
C ILE A 196 18.61 -18.27 2.02
N LEU A 197 17.56 -19.02 2.35
CA LEU A 197 17.66 -20.44 2.65
C LEU A 197 18.02 -21.24 1.39
N GLY A 198 19.02 -22.12 1.52
CA GLY A 198 19.48 -22.95 0.41
C GLY A 198 20.38 -22.24 -0.61
N SER A 199 20.78 -20.99 -0.34
CA SER A 199 21.79 -20.32 -1.16
C SER A 199 23.17 -20.94 -0.95
N ALA A 200 23.87 -21.22 -2.07
CA ALA A 200 25.21 -21.82 -2.09
C ALA A 200 26.29 -20.97 -1.39
N ALA A 201 25.97 -19.71 -1.03
CA ALA A 201 26.81 -18.85 -0.20
C ALA A 201 27.13 -19.45 1.19
N GLU A 202 26.37 -20.45 1.67
CA GLU A 202 26.71 -21.19 2.90
C GLU A 202 27.79 -22.26 2.71
N VAL A 203 28.19 -22.62 1.47
CA VAL A 203 29.09 -23.76 1.20
C VAL A 203 30.49 -23.34 0.73
N ASN A 204 30.69 -22.17 0.12
CA ASN A 204 32.00 -21.80 -0.45
C ASN A 204 32.49 -20.42 0.00
N ASN A 205 33.42 -20.41 0.96
CA ASN A 205 34.25 -19.27 1.32
C ASN A 205 35.39 -19.01 0.30
N SER A 206 35.18 -19.30 -0.99
CA SER A 206 36.21 -19.12 -2.03
C SER A 206 35.65 -19.16 -3.45
N SER A 207 35.28 -18.01 -4.01
CA SER A 207 35.51 -17.66 -5.43
C SER A 207 34.92 -16.29 -5.76
N ASN A 208 35.79 -15.38 -6.20
CA ASN A 208 35.54 -14.00 -6.65
C ASN A 208 34.77 -13.94 -7.99
N GLU A 209 33.58 -14.50 -8.09
CA GLU A 209 32.78 -14.40 -9.31
C GLU A 209 31.28 -14.33 -8.98
N GLU A 210 30.80 -13.13 -8.65
CA GLU A 210 29.42 -12.65 -8.93
C GLU A 210 29.29 -11.18 -8.52
N GLU A 211 30.28 -10.37 -8.91
CA GLU A 211 30.23 -8.90 -8.81
C GLU A 211 29.95 -8.32 -10.21
N THR A 212 28.89 -8.76 -10.86
CA THR A 212 28.53 -8.33 -12.23
C THR A 212 27.19 -7.62 -12.35
N HIS A 213 26.41 -7.52 -11.27
CA HIS A 213 25.28 -6.61 -11.20
C HIS A 213 25.48 -5.65 -10.03
N ALA A 214 25.86 -4.41 -10.34
CA ALA A 214 25.81 -3.31 -9.36
C ALA A 214 24.38 -3.06 -8.83
N ASP A 215 23.39 -3.56 -9.59
CA ASP A 215 21.96 -3.51 -9.33
C ASP A 215 21.50 -4.62 -8.38
N GLY A 216 20.42 -4.39 -7.63
CA GLY A 216 19.90 -5.35 -6.65
C GLY A 216 19.28 -6.61 -7.28
N ASP A 217 18.98 -7.62 -6.46
CA ASP A 217 18.26 -8.82 -6.91
C ASP A 217 16.76 -8.48 -7.09
N PRO A 218 16.16 -8.73 -8.27
CA PRO A 218 14.76 -8.42 -8.53
C PRO A 218 13.76 -9.19 -7.66
N GLU A 219 14.15 -10.33 -7.08
CA GLU A 219 13.28 -11.11 -6.18
C GLU A 219 13.35 -10.66 -4.72
N LEU A 220 14.29 -9.79 -4.36
CA LEU A 220 14.49 -9.34 -2.98
C LEU A 220 14.12 -7.86 -2.86
N LEU A 221 13.09 -7.55 -2.07
CA LEU A 221 12.58 -6.18 -1.94
C LEU A 221 12.65 -5.67 -0.50
N ASP A 222 12.98 -4.40 -0.35
CA ASP A 222 12.99 -3.65 0.90
C ASP A 222 12.18 -2.37 0.78
N ASP A 223 11.17 -2.26 1.64
CA ASP A 223 10.32 -1.08 1.75
C ASP A 223 10.52 -0.35 3.09
N SER A 224 11.64 -0.60 3.78
CA SER A 224 11.94 -0.06 5.10
C SER A 224 11.88 1.46 5.16
N GLU A 225 12.30 2.18 4.11
CA GLU A 225 12.19 3.65 4.06
C GLU A 225 10.72 4.10 4.15
N PHE A 226 9.84 3.47 3.36
CA PHE A 226 8.41 3.76 3.39
C PHE A 226 7.79 3.38 4.75
N TYR A 227 8.14 2.21 5.27
CA TYR A 227 7.69 1.77 6.60
C TYR A 227 8.12 2.73 7.72
N GLN A 228 9.38 3.17 7.72
CA GLN A 228 9.91 4.13 8.71
C GLN A 228 9.22 5.48 8.60
N GLN A 229 8.93 5.95 7.38
CA GLN A 229 8.17 7.18 7.19
C GLN A 229 6.75 7.07 7.77
N LEU A 230 6.06 5.95 7.53
CA LEU A 230 4.73 5.70 8.12
C LEU A 230 4.77 5.64 9.65
N LEU A 231 5.79 5.01 10.24
CA LEU A 231 5.98 4.98 11.69
C LEU A 231 6.22 6.38 12.25
N LYS A 232 7.11 7.15 11.62
CA LYS A 232 7.41 8.52 12.05
C LYS A 232 6.15 9.38 12.04
N GLU A 233 5.40 9.38 10.94
CA GLU A 233 4.14 10.12 10.83
C GLU A 233 3.10 9.64 11.86
N PHE A 234 3.04 8.33 12.12
CA PHE A 234 2.18 7.80 13.16
C PHE A 234 2.54 8.36 14.54
N PHE A 235 3.81 8.32 14.95
CA PHE A 235 4.23 8.86 16.25
C PHE A 235 4.04 10.37 16.37
N GLU A 236 4.21 11.13 15.28
CA GLU A 236 3.97 12.58 15.27
C GLU A 236 2.48 12.94 15.37
N THR A 237 1.57 12.06 14.94
CA THR A 237 0.11 12.32 14.86
C THR A 237 -0.70 11.64 15.98
N VAL A 238 -0.08 10.75 16.74
CA VAL A 238 -0.70 10.10 17.89
C VAL A 238 -0.75 11.07 19.07
N ASP A 239 -1.97 11.39 19.49
CA ASP A 239 -2.21 12.06 20.76
C ASP A 239 -2.15 11.01 21.89
N PRO A 240 -1.24 11.13 22.87
CA PRO A 240 -1.12 10.19 23.98
C PRO A 240 -2.40 10.03 24.81
N SER A 241 -3.33 11.00 24.72
CA SER A 241 -4.60 11.01 25.43
C SER A 241 -5.76 10.33 24.66
N SER A 242 -5.52 9.90 23.42
CA SER A 242 -6.49 9.20 22.58
C SER A 242 -6.51 7.70 22.89
N SER A 243 -7.70 7.09 23.01
CA SER A 243 -7.88 5.66 23.30
C SER A 243 -7.72 4.72 22.08
N GLY A 244 -7.60 5.27 20.87
CA GLY A 244 -7.44 4.48 19.64
C GLY A 244 -6.01 3.96 19.36
N PRO A 245 -4.96 4.77 19.57
CA PRO A 245 -3.55 4.37 19.38
C PRO A 245 -3.03 3.32 20.36
N THR A 246 -3.71 3.08 21.49
CA THR A 246 -3.18 2.26 22.59
C THR A 246 -2.97 0.80 22.20
N THR A 247 -3.86 0.21 21.38
CA THR A 247 -3.72 -1.18 20.88
C THR A 247 -2.59 -1.33 19.87
N LEU A 248 -2.35 -0.29 19.07
CA LEU A 248 -1.28 -0.22 18.08
C LEU A 248 0.09 -0.16 18.74
N LEU A 249 0.24 0.67 19.78
CA LEU A 249 1.47 0.81 20.53
C LEU A 249 1.85 -0.50 21.24
N THR A 250 0.88 -1.23 21.80
CA THR A 250 1.13 -2.54 22.43
C THR A 250 1.54 -3.64 21.44
N ASN A 251 1.16 -3.54 20.18
CA ASN A 251 1.54 -4.51 19.14
C ASN A 251 2.91 -4.19 18.51
N LEU A 252 3.40 -2.95 18.67
CA LEU A 252 4.68 -2.47 18.14
C LEU A 252 5.85 -2.60 19.13
N THR A 253 5.58 -2.66 20.44
CA THR A 253 6.56 -2.91 21.52
C THR A 253 6.67 -4.40 21.84
#